data_AF-A0AAE4PXC3-F1
#
_entry.id   AF-A0AAE4PXC3-F1
#
_cell.length_a   1.000
_cell.length_b   1.000
_cell.length_c   1.000
_cell.angle_alpha   90.00
_cell.angle_beta   90.00
_cell.angle_gamma   90.00
#
_symmetry.space_group_name_H-M   'P 1'
#
loop_
_entity.id
_entity.type
_entity.pdbx_description
1 polymer ?
#
loop_
_entity_poly.entity_id
_entity_poly.type
_entity_poly.pdbx_seq_one_letter_code
_entity_poly.pdbx_strand_id
1 'polypeptide(L)'
;MTNLIEQLNELVDQLSINNSAENAKTEIDSLNKVSRQASNIASPLTRLCRVHAALSIIDTDLAQPPIFDEEIYEQLKTSTATIESLLQLWEQNGDLSQGEQLDNALSSCNVTITKVTEIEEQVWNKWSESLKQRALLAESLLESQRNLSAVKEVVKNYRSFSEQLLNLLSSMPDDEALVIKCQELANHMEELKGQMEFDIPKDVEHFLNEFSFNGQPSLKSLTPDVLEWLNEKNMLGNFILRQVL
;
A
#
# COMPACT_ATOMS: atom_id res chain seq x y z
N MET A 1 -14.10 -29.42 -72.96
CA MET A 1 -12.82 -29.46 -72.21
C MET A 1 -12.51 -28.16 -71.45
N THR A 2 -13.23 -27.06 -71.67
CA THR A 2 -13.03 -25.77 -70.98
C THR A 2 -13.51 -25.75 -69.51
N ASN A 3 -14.61 -26.42 -69.19
CA ASN A 3 -15.23 -26.43 -67.85
C ASN A 3 -14.30 -27.00 -66.74
N LEU A 4 -13.53 -28.05 -67.05
CA LEU A 4 -12.60 -28.66 -66.09
C LEU A 4 -11.37 -27.79 -65.80
N ILE A 5 -10.91 -27.00 -66.77
CA ILE A 5 -9.77 -26.08 -66.58
C ILE A 5 -10.20 -24.89 -65.72
N GLU A 6 -11.43 -24.41 -65.93
CA GLU A 6 -12.01 -23.31 -65.16
C GLU A 6 -12.25 -23.71 -63.70
N GLN A 7 -12.79 -24.92 -63.46
CA GLN A 7 -12.93 -25.49 -62.11
C GLN A 7 -11.57 -25.75 -61.43
N LEU A 8 -10.54 -26.16 -62.18
CA LEU A 8 -9.21 -26.36 -61.64
C LEU A 8 -8.58 -25.03 -61.19
N ASN A 9 -8.74 -23.97 -61.98
CA ASN A 9 -8.23 -22.64 -61.62
C ASN A 9 -8.95 -22.08 -60.39
N GLU A 10 -10.27 -22.27 -60.29
CA GLU A 10 -11.05 -21.83 -59.12
C GLU A 10 -10.63 -22.58 -57.83
N LEU A 11 -10.33 -23.88 -57.93
CA LEU A 11 -9.77 -24.66 -56.83
C LEU A 11 -8.36 -24.21 -56.43
N VAL A 12 -7.52 -23.83 -57.40
CA VAL A 12 -6.18 -23.28 -57.13
C VAL A 12 -6.27 -21.92 -56.44
N ASP A 13 -7.18 -21.06 -56.87
CA ASP A 13 -7.43 -19.76 -56.22
C ASP A 13 -7.97 -19.95 -54.80
N GLN A 14 -8.92 -20.88 -54.60
CA GLN A 14 -9.42 -21.22 -53.26
C GLN A 14 -8.32 -21.78 -52.35
N LEU A 15 -7.44 -22.65 -52.87
CA LEU A 15 -6.30 -23.17 -52.13
C LEU A 15 -5.28 -22.06 -51.79
N SER A 16 -5.04 -21.12 -52.71
CA SER A 16 -4.15 -19.98 -52.48
C SER A 16 -4.71 -19.06 -51.39
N ILE A 17 -6.01 -18.75 -51.45
CA ILE A 17 -6.69 -17.95 -50.43
C ILE A 17 -6.65 -18.66 -49.08
N ASN A 18 -6.95 -19.96 -49.02
CA ASN A 18 -6.95 -20.71 -47.76
C ASN A 18 -5.54 -20.78 -47.14
N ASN A 19 -4.51 -21.00 -47.96
CA ASN A 19 -3.12 -20.99 -47.51
C ASN A 19 -2.71 -19.58 -47.02
N SER A 20 -3.14 -18.52 -47.71
CA SER A 20 -2.90 -17.14 -47.24
C SER A 20 -3.59 -16.82 -45.92
N ALA A 21 -4.81 -17.34 -45.71
CA ALA A 21 -5.56 -17.19 -44.46
C ALA A 21 -4.93 -17.99 -43.32
N GLU A 22 -4.42 -19.19 -43.60
CA GLU A 22 -3.69 -20.02 -42.63
C GLU A 22 -2.37 -19.37 -42.22
N ASN A 23 -1.62 -18.78 -43.18
CA ASN A 23 -0.40 -18.01 -42.89
C ASN A 23 -0.68 -16.72 -42.12
N ALA A 24 -1.74 -15.97 -42.46
CA ALA A 24 -2.13 -14.79 -41.69
C ALA A 24 -2.53 -15.15 -40.26
N LYS A 25 -3.17 -16.32 -40.07
CA LYS A 25 -3.54 -16.81 -38.73
C LYS A 25 -2.31 -17.16 -37.90
N THR A 26 -1.32 -17.84 -38.46
CA THR A 26 -0.09 -18.18 -37.74
C THR A 26 0.72 -16.93 -37.38
N GLU A 27 0.74 -15.92 -38.25
CA GLU A 27 1.33 -14.61 -37.99
C GLU A 27 0.59 -13.85 -36.88
N ILE A 28 -0.75 -13.83 -36.89
CA ILE A 28 -1.54 -13.24 -35.80
C ILE A 28 -1.27 -13.94 -34.46
N ASP A 29 -1.18 -15.27 -34.45
CA ASP A 29 -0.91 -16.04 -33.24
C ASP A 29 0.51 -15.75 -32.69
N SER A 30 1.50 -15.56 -33.57
CA SER A 30 2.87 -15.22 -33.18
C SER A 30 2.95 -13.80 -32.59
N LEU A 31 2.29 -12.82 -33.22
CA LEU A 31 2.20 -11.44 -32.73
C LEU A 31 1.47 -11.36 -31.38
N ASN A 32 0.40 -12.14 -31.21
CA ASN A 32 -0.31 -12.24 -29.94
C ASN A 32 0.56 -12.82 -28.82
N LYS A 33 1.43 -13.79 -29.13
CA LYS A 33 2.38 -14.36 -28.17
C LYS A 33 3.38 -13.29 -27.71
N VAL A 34 3.99 -12.57 -28.66
CA VAL A 34 4.94 -11.48 -28.36
C VAL A 34 4.27 -10.38 -27.54
N SER A 35 3.05 -9.97 -27.91
CA SER A 35 2.27 -8.96 -27.18
C SER A 35 1.99 -9.36 -25.74
N ARG A 36 1.59 -10.62 -25.49
CA ARG A 36 1.40 -11.13 -24.12
C ARG A 36 2.70 -11.11 -23.31
N GLN A 37 3.79 -11.55 -23.91
CA GLN A 37 5.10 -11.58 -23.26
C GLN A 37 5.59 -10.16 -22.92
N ALA A 38 5.45 -9.20 -23.84
CA ALA A 38 5.78 -7.80 -23.59
C ALA A 38 4.90 -7.19 -22.47
N SER A 39 3.61 -7.51 -22.47
CA SER A 39 2.66 -7.05 -21.43
C SER A 39 3.02 -7.57 -20.03
N ASN A 40 3.60 -8.77 -19.95
CA ASN A 40 4.07 -9.36 -18.69
C ASN A 40 5.26 -8.59 -18.06
N ILE A 41 6.04 -7.84 -18.84
CA ILE A 41 7.10 -6.97 -18.32
C ILE A 41 6.58 -5.54 -18.11
N ALA A 42 5.83 -5.03 -19.09
CA ALA A 42 5.38 -3.64 -19.08
C ALA A 42 4.49 -3.32 -17.87
N SER A 43 3.61 -4.24 -17.49
CA SER A 43 2.68 -4.02 -16.36
C SER A 43 3.42 -3.96 -15.02
N PRO A 44 4.31 -4.92 -14.67
CA PRO A 44 5.14 -4.82 -13.46
C PRO A 44 6.07 -3.59 -13.44
N LEU A 45 6.70 -3.24 -14.55
CA LEU A 45 7.55 -2.03 -14.61
C LEU A 45 6.75 -0.76 -14.36
N THR A 46 5.57 -0.64 -14.98
CA THR A 46 4.69 0.52 -14.77
C THR A 46 4.27 0.63 -13.31
N ARG A 47 3.97 -0.52 -12.66
CA ARG A 47 3.66 -0.56 -11.24
C ARG A 47 4.85 -0.15 -10.39
N LEU A 48 6.04 -0.69 -10.65
CA LEU A 48 7.27 -0.30 -9.95
C LEU A 48 7.54 1.19 -10.05
N CYS A 49 7.39 1.80 -11.23
CA CYS A 49 7.57 3.25 -11.35
C CYS A 49 6.62 4.05 -10.44
N ARG A 50 5.37 3.60 -10.28
CA ARG A 50 4.40 4.25 -9.38
C ARG A 50 4.76 4.04 -7.91
N VAL A 51 5.13 2.82 -7.54
CA VAL A 51 5.58 2.49 -6.18
C VAL A 51 6.82 3.32 -5.84
N HIS A 52 7.80 3.38 -6.74
CA HIS A 52 9.00 4.18 -6.57
C HIS A 52 8.70 5.67 -6.36
N ALA A 53 7.80 6.25 -7.17
CA ALA A 53 7.38 7.63 -7.02
C ALA A 53 6.71 7.86 -5.65
N ALA A 54 5.82 6.96 -5.25
CA ALA A 54 5.18 6.99 -3.93
C ALA A 54 6.19 6.87 -2.78
N LEU A 55 7.20 6.00 -2.91
CA LEU A 55 8.24 5.84 -1.90
C LEU A 55 9.25 7.00 -1.88
N SER A 56 9.32 7.81 -2.92
CA SER A 56 10.22 8.97 -2.98
C SER A 56 9.73 10.14 -2.14
N ILE A 57 8.43 10.17 -1.80
CA ILE A 57 7.81 11.22 -0.99
C ILE A 57 7.64 10.83 0.49
N ILE A 58 8.20 9.69 0.91
CA ILE A 58 8.14 9.28 2.31
C ILE A 58 8.89 10.28 3.19
N ASP A 59 8.40 10.43 4.42
CA ASP A 59 9.05 11.24 5.44
C ASP A 59 10.45 10.67 5.74
N THR A 60 11.47 11.44 5.38
CA THR A 60 12.89 11.08 5.51
C THR A 60 13.32 10.89 6.96
N ASP A 61 12.57 11.44 7.91
CA ASP A 61 12.83 11.27 9.34
C ASP A 61 12.45 9.86 9.81
N LEU A 62 11.50 9.20 9.12
CA LEU A 62 11.01 7.87 9.47
C LEU A 62 11.69 6.73 8.70
N ALA A 63 12.05 6.98 7.43
CA ALA A 63 12.81 6.04 6.61
C ALA A 63 13.50 6.77 5.46
N GLN A 64 14.64 6.24 5.03
CA GLN A 64 15.31 6.73 3.83
C GLN A 64 14.60 6.22 2.57
N PRO A 65 14.52 7.03 1.49
CA PRO A 65 14.00 6.59 0.20
C PRO A 65 14.77 5.37 -0.35
N PRO A 66 14.23 4.67 -1.36
CA PRO A 66 14.94 3.58 -2.02
C PRO A 66 16.30 4.05 -2.54
N ILE A 67 17.38 3.49 -1.99
CA ILE A 67 18.75 3.71 -2.46
C ILE A 67 19.13 2.52 -3.32
N PHE A 68 19.42 2.80 -4.60
CA PHE A 68 19.96 1.80 -5.51
C PHE A 68 21.48 1.87 -5.49
N ASP A 69 22.12 0.72 -5.31
CA ASP A 69 23.56 0.59 -5.44
C ASP A 69 24.00 0.53 -6.91
N GLU A 70 25.32 0.53 -7.12
CA GLU A 70 25.93 0.47 -8.44
C GLU A 70 25.56 -0.83 -9.21
N GLU A 71 25.32 -1.94 -8.49
CA GLU A 71 24.95 -3.22 -9.09
C GLU A 71 23.55 -3.15 -9.73
N ILE A 72 22.59 -2.58 -9.01
CA ILE A 72 21.21 -2.42 -9.49
C ILE A 72 21.16 -1.43 -10.65
N TYR A 73 21.95 -0.36 -10.58
CA TYR A 73 22.03 0.61 -11.67
C TYR A 73 22.56 -0.02 -12.96
N GLU A 74 23.63 -0.82 -12.88
CA GLU A 74 24.15 -1.56 -14.03
C GLU A 74 23.15 -2.62 -14.55
N GLN A 75 22.35 -3.22 -13.67
CA GLN A 75 21.28 -4.14 -14.08
C GLN A 75 20.13 -3.42 -14.77
N LEU A 76 19.69 -2.26 -14.28
CA LEU A 76 18.69 -1.42 -14.94
C LEU A 76 19.17 -0.97 -16.32
N LYS A 77 20.44 -0.58 -16.43
CA LYS A 77 21.06 -0.19 -17.70
C LYS A 77 21.14 -1.35 -18.68
N THR A 78 21.51 -2.55 -18.20
CA THR A 78 21.54 -3.78 -19.01
C THR A 78 20.14 -4.16 -19.50
N SER A 79 19.14 -4.12 -18.62
CA SER A 79 17.74 -4.38 -18.98
C SER A 79 17.20 -3.34 -19.97
N THR A 80 17.57 -2.07 -19.83
CA THR A 80 17.22 -1.02 -20.81
C THR A 80 17.85 -1.28 -22.17
N ALA A 81 19.15 -1.58 -22.22
CA ALA A 81 19.86 -1.86 -23.46
C ALA A 81 19.33 -3.13 -24.18
N THR A 82 18.93 -4.15 -23.42
CA THR A 82 18.32 -5.37 -24.00
C THR A 82 16.93 -5.10 -24.59
N ILE A 83 16.11 -4.26 -23.94
CA ILE A 83 14.83 -3.80 -24.50
C ILE A 83 15.05 -2.94 -25.76
N GLU A 84 16.00 -2.01 -25.75
CA GLU A 84 16.31 -1.16 -26.91
C GLU A 84 16.78 -1.98 -28.11
N SER A 85 17.66 -2.96 -27.87
CA SER A 85 18.10 -3.92 -28.90
C SER A 85 16.92 -4.72 -29.47
N LEU A 86 16.00 -5.14 -28.60
CA LEU A 86 14.80 -5.86 -29.02
C LEU A 86 13.86 -5.00 -29.88
N LEU A 87 13.69 -3.72 -29.53
CA LEU A 87 12.92 -2.76 -30.33
C LEU A 87 13.55 -2.55 -31.70
N GLN A 88 14.88 -2.42 -31.79
CA GLN A 88 15.57 -2.30 -33.07
C GLN A 88 15.41 -3.55 -33.94
N LEU A 89 15.48 -4.75 -33.33
CA LEU A 89 15.26 -6.00 -34.05
C LEU A 89 13.82 -6.13 -34.56
N TRP A 90 12.85 -5.67 -33.77
CA TRP A 90 11.45 -5.62 -34.20
C TRP A 90 11.26 -4.69 -35.41
N GLU A 91 11.83 -3.49 -35.37
CA GLU A 91 11.76 -2.52 -36.47
C GLU A 91 12.41 -3.04 -37.76
N GLN A 92 13.44 -3.88 -37.65
CA GLN A 92 14.16 -4.43 -38.80
C GLN A 92 13.49 -5.69 -39.39
N ASN A 93 13.03 -6.60 -38.54
CA ASN A 93 12.63 -7.95 -38.96
C ASN A 93 11.12 -8.24 -38.82
N GLY A 94 10.38 -7.45 -38.04
CA GLY A 94 8.93 -7.60 -37.84
C GLY A 94 8.49 -8.87 -37.07
N ASP A 95 9.41 -9.76 -36.72
CA ASP A 95 9.13 -11.00 -35.99
C ASP A 95 10.16 -11.23 -34.85
N LEU A 96 9.63 -11.44 -33.64
CA LEU A 96 10.38 -11.79 -32.43
C LEU A 96 9.88 -13.08 -31.77
N SER A 97 8.94 -13.79 -32.40
CA SER A 97 8.18 -14.88 -31.79
C SER A 97 8.99 -16.14 -31.47
N GLN A 98 10.17 -16.27 -32.07
CA GLN A 98 11.09 -17.41 -31.94
C GLN A 98 12.50 -17.00 -31.48
N GLY A 99 12.72 -15.75 -31.08
CA GLY A 99 14.05 -15.24 -30.74
C GLY A 99 14.46 -15.49 -29.29
N GLU A 100 15.63 -16.10 -29.08
CA GLU A 100 16.33 -16.15 -27.78
C GLU A 100 16.52 -14.73 -27.19
N GLN A 101 16.55 -13.70 -28.05
CA GLN A 101 16.63 -12.31 -27.61
C GLN A 101 15.42 -11.84 -26.79
N LEU A 102 14.20 -12.29 -27.11
CA LEU A 102 13.00 -11.95 -26.35
C LEU A 102 13.03 -12.59 -24.97
N ASP A 103 13.41 -13.87 -24.89
CA ASP A 103 13.54 -14.60 -23.63
C ASP A 103 14.67 -14.03 -22.75
N ASN A 104 15.78 -13.61 -23.35
CA ASN A 104 16.88 -12.96 -22.63
C ASN A 104 16.48 -11.58 -22.08
N ALA A 105 15.78 -10.77 -22.87
CA ALA A 105 15.25 -9.48 -22.41
C ALA A 105 14.23 -9.67 -21.28
N LEU A 106 13.31 -10.64 -21.42
CA LEU A 106 12.35 -11.03 -20.39
C LEU A 106 13.06 -11.44 -19.09
N SER A 107 14.05 -12.31 -19.20
CA SER A 107 14.82 -12.80 -18.05
C SER A 107 15.55 -11.67 -17.33
N SER A 108 16.28 -10.82 -18.07
CA SER A 108 16.98 -9.66 -17.52
C SER A 108 16.03 -8.72 -16.79
N CYS A 109 14.90 -8.37 -17.42
CA CYS A 109 13.91 -7.48 -16.83
C CYS A 109 13.28 -8.08 -15.57
N ASN A 110 12.96 -9.37 -15.56
CA ASN A 110 12.38 -10.03 -14.38
C ASN A 110 13.34 -10.07 -13.18
N VAL A 111 14.64 -10.26 -13.43
CA VAL A 111 15.65 -10.19 -12.37
C VAL A 111 15.71 -8.77 -11.80
N THR A 112 15.74 -7.75 -12.67
CA THR A 112 15.74 -6.36 -12.23
C THR A 112 14.46 -5.99 -11.48
N ILE A 113 13.28 -6.36 -12.00
CA ILE A 113 11.98 -6.14 -11.36
C ILE A 113 11.98 -6.74 -9.95
N THR A 114 12.42 -7.99 -9.81
CA THR A 114 12.45 -8.67 -8.50
C THR A 114 13.31 -7.90 -7.51
N LYS A 115 14.54 -7.53 -7.89
CA LYS A 115 15.46 -6.82 -7.00
C LYS A 115 14.96 -5.44 -6.60
N VAL A 116 14.41 -4.67 -7.55
CA VAL A 116 13.82 -3.35 -7.26
C VAL A 116 12.63 -3.51 -6.33
N THR A 117 11.76 -4.50 -6.58
CA THR A 117 10.60 -4.80 -5.71
C THR A 117 11.05 -5.11 -4.27
N GLU A 118 12.09 -5.94 -4.09
CA GLU A 118 12.60 -6.29 -2.76
C GLU A 118 13.09 -5.07 -1.97
N ILE A 119 13.75 -4.12 -2.64
CA ILE A 119 14.26 -2.90 -2.01
C ILE A 119 13.10 -1.98 -1.62
N GLU A 120 12.15 -1.81 -2.53
CA GLU A 120 10.96 -0.99 -2.29
C GLU A 120 10.10 -1.56 -1.15
N GLU A 121 9.92 -2.88 -1.11
CA GLU A 121 9.25 -3.57 0.00
C GLU A 121 10.00 -3.37 1.33
N GLN A 122 11.33 -3.45 1.33
CA GLN A 122 12.12 -3.19 2.54
C GLN A 122 11.95 -1.76 3.04
N VAL A 123 11.97 -0.77 2.15
CA VAL A 123 11.76 0.63 2.49
C VAL A 123 10.34 0.84 3.02
N TRP A 124 9.33 0.32 2.32
CA TRP A 124 7.94 0.42 2.73
C TRP A 124 7.70 -0.21 4.11
N ASN A 125 8.25 -1.40 4.36
CA ASN A 125 8.11 -2.09 5.63
C ASN A 125 8.75 -1.31 6.77
N LYS A 126 9.97 -0.81 6.57
CA LYS A 126 10.66 0.04 7.56
C LYS A 126 9.87 1.31 7.85
N TRP A 127 9.45 2.01 6.81
CA TRP A 127 8.67 3.24 6.96
C TRP A 127 7.34 2.98 7.67
N SER A 128 6.62 1.93 7.27
CA SER A 128 5.36 1.50 7.89
C SER A 128 5.53 1.14 9.35
N GLU A 129 6.64 0.48 9.72
CA GLU A 129 6.94 0.13 11.10
C GLU A 129 7.27 1.37 11.94
N SER A 130 8.14 2.26 11.45
CA SER A 130 8.43 3.55 12.08
C SER A 130 7.15 4.39 12.29
N LEU A 131 6.29 4.45 11.27
CA LEU A 131 5.02 5.16 11.33
C LEU A 131 4.07 4.54 12.36
N LYS A 132 4.01 3.19 12.44
CA LYS A 132 3.23 2.49 13.47
C LYS A 132 3.78 2.76 14.87
N GLN A 133 5.09 2.75 15.07
CA GLN A 133 5.70 3.03 16.37
C GLN A 133 5.42 4.46 16.84
N ARG A 134 5.45 5.43 15.91
CA ARG A 134 5.12 6.82 16.17
C ARG A 134 3.63 7.01 16.44
N ALA A 135 2.77 6.48 15.56
CA ALA A 135 1.34 6.78 15.54
C ALA A 135 0.51 5.87 16.45
N LEU A 136 0.85 4.60 16.66
CA LEU A 136 0.06 3.68 17.48
C LEU A 136 0.38 3.86 18.98
N LEU A 137 -0.57 3.46 19.82
CA LEU A 137 -0.43 3.41 21.28
C LEU A 137 -0.64 1.98 21.73
N ALA A 138 -0.05 1.61 22.85
CA ALA A 138 -0.38 0.33 23.48
C ALA A 138 -1.86 0.31 23.88
N GLU A 139 -2.54 -0.80 23.61
CA GLU A 139 -3.97 -0.95 23.92
C GLU A 139 -4.25 -0.71 25.42
N SER A 140 -3.31 -1.07 26.30
CA SER A 140 -3.39 -0.80 27.74
C SER A 140 -3.50 0.69 28.09
N LEU A 141 -2.89 1.59 27.30
CA LEU A 141 -2.99 3.04 27.48
C LEU A 141 -4.31 3.60 26.95
N LEU A 142 -4.93 2.93 25.97
CA LEU A 142 -6.27 3.29 25.50
C LEU A 142 -7.35 2.78 26.46
N GLU A 143 -7.13 1.63 27.09
CA GLU A 143 -8.02 1.07 28.10
C GLU A 143 -8.06 1.90 29.38
N SER A 144 -6.96 2.53 29.80
CA SER A 144 -6.94 3.43 30.96
C SER A 144 -7.81 4.69 30.76
N GLN A 145 -8.00 5.11 29.50
CA GLN A 145 -8.85 6.25 29.11
C GLN A 145 -10.34 5.87 28.98
N ARG A 146 -10.69 4.58 29.01
CA ARG A 146 -12.05 4.06 28.72
C ARG A 146 -13.12 4.60 29.67
N ASN A 147 -12.73 4.96 30.89
CA ASN A 147 -13.62 5.40 31.97
C ASN A 147 -13.81 6.92 32.01
N LEU A 148 -13.05 7.67 31.22
CA LEU A 148 -13.24 9.10 31.05
C LEU A 148 -14.34 9.35 30.01
N SER A 149 -15.55 9.64 30.48
CA SER A 149 -16.67 9.99 29.60
C SER A 149 -16.36 11.16 28.66
N ALA A 150 -15.48 12.08 29.09
CA ALA A 150 -15.01 13.22 28.31
C ALA A 150 -14.11 12.84 27.10
N VAL A 151 -13.40 11.70 27.16
CA VAL A 151 -12.40 11.29 26.16
C VAL A 151 -12.88 10.09 25.33
N LYS A 152 -14.08 9.57 25.62
CA LYS A 152 -14.67 8.38 24.97
C LYS A 152 -14.79 8.53 23.45
N GLU A 153 -15.14 9.72 22.96
CA GLU A 153 -15.24 9.99 21.51
C GLU A 153 -13.86 10.08 20.85
N VAL A 154 -12.88 10.67 21.54
CA VAL A 154 -11.47 10.77 21.11
C VAL A 154 -10.85 9.37 20.99
N VAL A 155 -11.07 8.49 21.99
CA VAL A 155 -10.59 7.09 21.96
C VAL A 155 -11.26 6.29 20.84
N LYS A 156 -12.56 6.48 20.60
CA LYS A 156 -13.28 5.82 19.51
C LYS A 156 -12.73 6.24 18.14
N ASN A 157 -12.54 7.53 17.93
CA ASN A 157 -11.99 8.07 16.67
C ASN A 157 -10.55 7.59 16.46
N TYR A 158 -9.73 7.57 17.52
CA TYR A 158 -8.38 7.05 17.49
C TYR A 158 -8.33 5.56 17.07
N ARG A 159 -9.21 4.71 17.63
CA ARG A 159 -9.29 3.29 17.22
C ARG A 159 -9.69 3.15 15.75
N SER A 160 -10.65 3.94 15.28
CA SER A 160 -11.05 3.91 13.87
C SER A 160 -9.92 4.35 12.93
N PHE A 161 -9.17 5.40 13.29
CA PHE A 161 -8.01 5.82 12.50
C PHE A 161 -6.86 4.82 12.57
N SER A 162 -6.66 4.14 13.71
CA SER A 162 -5.69 3.05 13.86
C SER A 162 -6.00 1.90 12.91
N GLU A 163 -7.25 1.44 12.86
CA GLU A 163 -7.68 0.38 11.93
C GLU A 163 -7.52 0.81 10.47
N GLN A 164 -7.90 2.04 10.13
CA GLN A 164 -7.73 2.57 8.77
C GLN A 164 -6.26 2.63 8.36
N LEU A 165 -5.38 3.11 9.25
CA LEU A 165 -3.94 3.15 9.02
C LEU A 165 -3.38 1.73 8.82
N LEU A 166 -3.72 0.78 9.69
CA LEU A 166 -3.27 -0.61 9.56
C LEU A 166 -3.73 -1.27 8.26
N ASN A 167 -4.96 -0.99 7.83
CA ASN A 167 -5.48 -1.48 6.55
C ASN A 167 -4.72 -0.88 5.37
N LEU A 168 -4.45 0.43 5.37
CA LEU A 168 -3.69 1.08 4.30
C LEU A 168 -2.24 0.59 4.24
N LEU A 169 -1.62 0.31 5.40
CA LEU A 169 -0.26 -0.21 5.48
C LEU A 169 -0.15 -1.72 5.19
N SER A 170 -1.26 -2.41 4.93
CA SER A 170 -1.27 -3.85 4.61
C SER A 170 -0.84 -4.17 3.18
N SER A 171 -0.80 -3.16 2.31
CA SER A 171 -0.45 -3.28 0.90
C SER A 171 0.59 -2.23 0.51
N MET A 172 1.39 -2.55 -0.52
CA MET A 172 2.33 -1.58 -1.12
C MET A 172 1.57 -0.37 -1.69
N PRO A 173 2.19 0.83 -1.68
CA PRO A 173 1.58 2.02 -2.26
C PRO A 173 1.61 1.93 -3.78
N ASP A 174 0.43 1.87 -4.41
CA ASP A 174 0.33 1.97 -5.88
C ASP A 174 0.24 3.43 -6.39
N ASP A 175 0.22 4.41 -5.48
CA ASP A 175 0.17 5.85 -5.75
C ASP A 175 0.68 6.68 -4.55
N GLU A 176 1.19 7.88 -4.83
CA GLU A 176 1.65 8.88 -3.87
C GLU A 176 0.55 9.27 -2.87
N ALA A 177 -0.70 9.33 -3.32
CA ALA A 177 -1.84 9.68 -2.48
C ALA A 177 -2.01 8.75 -1.26
N LEU A 178 -1.62 7.48 -1.38
CA LEU A 178 -1.69 6.53 -0.27
C LEU A 178 -0.69 6.91 0.83
N VAL A 179 0.54 7.25 0.45
CA VAL A 179 1.60 7.64 1.38
C VAL A 179 1.22 8.92 2.12
N ILE A 180 0.73 9.92 1.38
CA ILE A 180 0.22 11.18 1.96
C ILE A 180 -0.90 10.91 2.96
N LYS A 181 -1.88 10.08 2.59
CA LYS A 181 -3.00 9.74 3.47
C LYS A 181 -2.56 9.02 4.75
N CYS A 182 -1.58 8.13 4.65
CA CYS A 182 -1.01 7.46 5.82
C CYS A 182 -0.30 8.45 6.76
N GLN A 183 0.45 9.42 6.22
CA GLN A 183 1.09 10.47 7.01
C GLN A 183 0.05 11.39 7.67
N GLU A 184 -0.97 11.80 6.92
CA GLU A 184 -2.08 12.61 7.45
C GLU A 184 -2.80 11.88 8.59
N LEU A 185 -3.13 10.60 8.42
CA LEU A 185 -3.75 9.79 9.47
C LEU A 185 -2.84 9.69 10.70
N ALA A 186 -1.54 9.46 10.52
CA ALA A 186 -0.59 9.40 11.62
C ALA A 186 -0.51 10.73 12.38
N ASN A 187 -0.49 11.86 11.68
CA ASN A 187 -0.48 13.20 12.29
C ASN A 187 -1.80 13.47 13.06
N HIS A 188 -2.96 13.15 12.48
CA HIS A 188 -4.25 13.26 13.19
C HIS A 188 -4.29 12.36 14.43
N MET A 189 -3.69 11.17 14.36
CA MET A 189 -3.58 10.29 15.51
C MET A 189 -2.71 10.92 16.60
N GLU A 190 -1.57 11.54 16.27
CA GLU A 190 -0.75 12.30 17.23
C GLU A 190 -1.49 13.49 17.85
N GLU A 191 -2.27 14.24 17.07
CA GLU A 191 -3.11 15.31 17.60
C GLU A 191 -4.13 14.77 18.60
N LEU A 192 -4.76 13.62 18.31
CA LEU A 192 -5.65 12.94 19.24
C LEU A 192 -4.90 12.45 20.48
N LYS A 193 -3.65 11.98 20.36
CA LYS A 193 -2.82 11.66 21.53
C LYS A 193 -2.59 12.88 22.40
N GLY A 194 -2.33 14.05 21.80
CA GLY A 194 -2.16 15.31 22.54
C GLY A 194 -3.42 15.74 23.30
N GLN A 195 -4.60 15.28 22.87
CA GLN A 195 -5.88 15.51 23.54
C GLN A 195 -6.22 14.43 24.59
N MET A 196 -5.45 13.33 24.65
CA MET A 196 -5.59 12.28 25.65
C MET A 196 -4.70 12.58 26.87
N GLU A 197 -5.20 12.27 28.06
CA GLU A 197 -4.51 12.60 29.31
C GLU A 197 -3.95 11.34 29.96
N PHE A 198 -2.69 11.00 29.66
CA PHE A 198 -2.07 9.74 30.09
C PHE A 198 -1.55 9.73 31.54
N ASP A 199 -1.48 10.88 32.21
CA ASP A 199 -0.97 11.03 33.57
C ASP A 199 -2.13 11.15 34.57
N ILE A 200 -2.96 10.10 34.63
CA ILE A 200 -4.08 10.03 35.57
C ILE A 200 -3.55 9.47 36.90
N PRO A 201 -3.69 10.19 38.03
CA PRO A 201 -3.34 9.66 39.34
C PRO A 201 -4.13 8.37 39.63
N LYS A 202 -3.50 7.37 40.25
CA LYS A 202 -4.13 6.07 40.55
C LYS A 202 -5.44 6.20 41.32
N ASP A 203 -5.54 7.19 42.20
CA ASP A 203 -6.73 7.45 42.99
C ASP A 203 -7.89 8.01 42.13
N VAL A 204 -7.56 8.81 41.10
CA VAL A 204 -8.51 9.32 40.09
C VAL A 204 -8.96 8.19 39.17
N GLU A 205 -8.05 7.31 38.76
CA GLU A 205 -8.35 6.12 37.96
C GLU A 205 -9.31 5.17 38.70
N HIS A 206 -9.08 4.94 39.99
CA HIS A 206 -9.97 4.13 40.83
C HIS A 206 -11.36 4.76 40.96
N PHE A 207 -11.43 6.07 41.18
CA PHE A 207 -12.69 6.82 41.25
C PHE A 207 -13.50 6.75 39.93
N LEU A 208 -12.84 6.95 38.79
CA LEU A 208 -13.46 6.89 37.46
C LEU A 208 -13.91 5.47 37.07
N ASN A 209 -13.15 4.45 37.48
CA ASN A 209 -13.55 3.05 37.33
C ASN A 209 -14.83 2.77 38.13
N GLU A 210 -14.91 3.16 39.41
CA GLU A 210 -16.12 2.99 40.21
C GLU A 210 -17.33 3.73 39.63
N PHE A 211 -17.11 4.95 39.11
CA PHE A 211 -18.14 5.72 38.42
C PHE A 211 -18.66 4.99 37.15
N SER A 212 -17.74 4.47 36.33
CA SER A 212 -18.09 3.83 35.06
C SER A 212 -18.81 2.48 35.21
N PHE A 213 -18.47 1.71 36.26
CA PHE A 213 -19.09 0.41 36.51
C PHE A 213 -20.43 0.51 37.26
N ASN A 214 -20.55 1.41 38.24
CA ASN A 214 -21.72 1.45 39.13
C ASN A 214 -22.61 2.69 38.96
N GLY A 215 -22.19 3.69 38.17
CA GLY A 215 -22.92 4.96 38.00
C GLY A 215 -23.07 5.79 39.30
N GLN A 216 -22.48 5.32 40.39
CA GLN A 216 -22.52 5.89 41.74
C GLN A 216 -21.14 5.65 42.38
N PRO A 217 -20.22 6.61 42.26
CA PRO A 217 -18.93 6.50 42.92
C PRO A 217 -19.15 6.69 44.43
N SER A 218 -18.43 5.93 45.24
CA SER A 218 -18.54 6.09 46.69
C SER A 218 -17.85 7.39 47.11
N LEU A 219 -18.47 8.18 47.99
CA LEU A 219 -17.86 9.39 48.59
C LEU A 219 -16.54 9.08 49.34
N LYS A 220 -16.24 7.81 49.64
CA LYS A 220 -14.98 7.38 50.25
C LYS A 220 -13.82 7.34 49.26
N SER A 221 -14.11 7.23 47.96
CA SER A 221 -13.14 7.15 46.87
C SER A 221 -12.77 8.53 46.31
N LEU A 222 -13.43 9.58 46.80
CA LEU A 222 -13.23 10.97 46.41
C LEU A 222 -12.20 11.61 47.36
N THR A 223 -10.92 11.35 47.11
CA THR A 223 -9.82 11.93 47.89
C THR A 223 -9.65 13.43 47.54
N PRO A 224 -9.00 14.23 48.40
CA PRO A 224 -8.70 15.63 48.10
C PRO A 224 -7.97 15.79 46.77
N ASP A 225 -7.04 14.88 46.48
CA ASP A 225 -6.26 14.86 45.24
C ASP A 225 -7.14 14.57 44.01
N VAL A 226 -8.15 13.72 44.15
CA VAL A 226 -9.14 13.45 43.09
C VAL A 226 -10.04 14.65 42.83
N LEU A 227 -10.45 15.35 43.90
CA LEU A 227 -11.24 16.57 43.79
C LEU A 227 -10.45 17.71 43.13
N GLU A 228 -9.19 17.89 43.51
CA GLU A 228 -8.32 18.92 42.96
C GLU A 228 -8.08 18.67 41.47
N TRP A 229 -7.75 17.42 41.10
CA TRP A 229 -7.58 17.02 39.71
C TRP A 229 -8.87 17.20 38.88
N LEU A 230 -10.04 16.79 39.40
CA LEU A 230 -11.33 16.98 38.70
C LEU A 230 -11.73 18.46 38.57
N ASN A 231 -11.32 19.29 39.53
CA ASN A 231 -11.54 20.74 39.51
C ASN A 231 -10.64 21.42 38.48
N GLU A 232 -9.36 21.08 38.45
CA GLU A 232 -8.39 21.58 37.46
C GLU A 232 -8.82 21.25 36.03
N LYS A 233 -9.44 20.09 35.81
CA LYS A 233 -9.92 19.65 34.49
C LYS A 233 -11.34 20.08 34.15
N ASN A 234 -11.99 20.93 34.97
CA ASN A 234 -13.39 21.34 34.80
C ASN A 234 -14.38 20.15 34.65
N MET A 235 -14.04 18.99 35.19
CA MET A 235 -14.85 17.78 35.06
C MET A 235 -15.88 17.62 36.17
N LEU A 236 -15.79 18.41 37.26
CA LEU A 236 -16.73 18.40 38.39
C LEU A 236 -18.20 18.58 37.97
N GLY A 237 -18.47 19.38 36.94
CA GLY A 237 -19.82 19.62 36.43
C GLY A 237 -20.51 18.38 35.84
N ASN A 238 -19.75 17.34 35.50
CA ASN A 238 -20.26 16.09 34.95
C ASN A 238 -20.70 15.09 36.05
N PHE A 239 -20.42 15.38 37.33
CA PHE A 239 -20.75 14.51 38.45
C PHE A 239 -21.93 15.09 39.24
N ILE A 240 -23.11 14.51 39.06
CA ILE A 240 -24.30 14.89 39.84
C ILE A 240 -24.28 14.12 41.16
N LEU A 241 -24.00 14.81 42.27
CA LEU A 241 -24.18 14.27 43.61
C LEU A 241 -25.68 14.03 43.86
N ARG A 242 -26.12 12.77 43.74
CA ARG A 242 -27.45 12.37 44.23
C ARG A 242 -27.34 11.99 45.70
N GLN A 243 -27.92 12.84 46.54
CA GLN A 243 -28.09 12.57 47.97
C GLN A 243 -28.99 11.33 48.11
N VAL A 244 -28.45 10.24 48.65
CA VAL A 244 -29.24 9.06 49.02
C VAL A 244 -29.92 9.41 50.35
N LEU A 245 -31.23 9.64 50.30
CA LEU A 245 -32.12 9.76 51.46
C LEU A 245 -32.45 8.38 52.04
#